data_AF-A0A419GD60-F1
#
_entry.id   AF-A0A419GD60-F1
#
_cell.length_a   1.000
_cell.length_b   1.000
_cell.length_c   1.000
_cell.angle_alpha   90.00
_cell.angle_beta   90.00
_cell.angle_gamma   90.00
#
_symmetry.space_group_name_H-M   'P 1'
#
loop_
_entity.id
_entity.type
_entity.pdbx_description
1 polymer ?
#
loop_
_entity_poly.entity_id
_entity_poly.type
_entity_poly.pdbx_seq_one_letter_code
_entity_poly.pdbx_strand_id
1 'polypeptide(L)'
;MASMMSLFELTEQLNQYGVQLFLVDNQIKVKRPQEWGLKWQNTPPQAQELLRQLKARKVEIMAYLQEQAINALLLKTCRQIKPYQFTKEPLTWAVEHNRQDMSYALFEAEVNLNGAVMARRLGEATHWADRLAAAWERLYASSRAVS
;
A
#
# COMPACT_ATOMS: atom_id res chain seq x y z
N MET A 1 17.73 -20.53 24.25
CA MET A 1 17.41 -19.17 23.79
C MET A 1 16.18 -19.30 22.91
N ALA A 2 15.02 -18.75 23.30
CA ALA A 2 13.85 -18.79 22.43
C ALA A 2 14.14 -17.89 21.21
N SER A 3 14.01 -18.44 20.00
CA SER A 3 14.16 -17.65 18.77
C SER A 3 13.15 -16.51 18.78
N MET A 4 13.61 -15.29 18.53
CA MET A 4 12.74 -14.12 18.46
C MET A 4 11.87 -14.24 17.21
N MET A 5 10.55 -14.32 17.39
CA MET A 5 9.58 -14.43 16.30
C MET A 5 9.70 -13.24 15.35
N SER A 6 9.63 -13.48 14.04
CA SER A 6 9.64 -12.42 13.03
C SER A 6 8.35 -11.57 13.10
N LEU A 7 8.37 -10.37 12.50
CA LEU A 7 7.18 -9.50 12.46
C LEU A 7 6.05 -10.15 11.65
N PHE A 8 6.39 -10.82 10.55
CA PHE A 8 5.43 -11.57 9.72
C PHE A 8 4.76 -12.68 10.53
N GLU A 9 5.54 -13.54 11.19
CA GLU A 9 5.00 -14.62 12.03
C GLU A 9 4.13 -14.08 13.17
N LEU A 10 4.55 -12.99 13.80
CA LEU A 10 3.77 -12.33 14.85
C LEU A 10 2.42 -11.83 14.34
N THR A 11 2.40 -11.16 13.18
CA THR A 11 1.15 -10.68 12.59
C THR A 11 0.26 -11.82 12.10
N GLU A 12 0.84 -12.88 11.52
CA GLU A 12 0.09 -14.05 11.05
C GLU A 12 -0.53 -14.83 12.22
N GLN A 13 0.23 -15.07 13.30
CA GLN A 13 -0.32 -15.75 14.47
C GLN A 13 -1.45 -14.95 15.11
N LEU A 14 -1.32 -13.62 15.23
CA LEU A 14 -2.43 -12.77 15.69
C LEU A 14 -3.65 -12.86 14.76
N ASN A 15 -3.44 -12.90 13.45
CA ASN A 15 -4.51 -13.05 12.46
C ASN A 15 -5.23 -14.40 12.57
N GLN A 16 -4.53 -15.50 12.90
CA GLN A 16 -5.14 -16.80 13.17
C GLN A 16 -6.13 -16.78 14.35
N TYR A 17 -5.89 -15.87 15.32
CA TYR A 17 -6.82 -15.60 16.41
C TYR A 17 -7.93 -14.59 16.04
N GLY A 18 -8.03 -14.18 14.78
CA GLY A 18 -8.99 -13.16 14.31
C GLY A 18 -8.63 -11.73 14.72
N VAL A 19 -7.39 -11.48 15.19
CA VAL A 19 -6.90 -10.14 15.51
C VAL A 19 -6.37 -9.49 14.23
N GLN A 20 -6.98 -8.38 13.83
CA GLN A 20 -6.59 -7.62 12.65
C GLN A 20 -5.79 -6.38 13.04
N LEU A 21 -4.69 -6.14 12.34
CA LEU A 21 -3.82 -4.99 12.52
C LEU A 21 -3.90 -4.08 11.31
N PHE A 22 -4.06 -2.78 11.53
CA PHE A 22 -4.16 -1.79 10.46
C PHE A 22 -3.53 -0.47 10.91
N LEU A 23 -3.09 0.32 9.94
CA LEU A 23 -2.59 1.66 10.16
C LEU A 23 -3.67 2.69 9.86
N VAL A 24 -3.90 3.61 10.78
CA VAL A 24 -4.74 4.80 10.61
C VAL A 24 -3.97 5.99 11.16
N ASP A 25 -3.70 6.99 10.33
CA ASP A 25 -2.97 8.22 10.72
C ASP A 25 -1.65 7.94 11.46
N ASN A 26 -0.84 7.01 10.93
CA ASN A 26 0.40 6.54 11.55
C ASN A 26 0.22 5.92 12.96
N GLN A 27 -0.97 5.43 13.27
CA GLN A 27 -1.24 4.68 14.49
C GLN A 27 -1.65 3.25 14.15
N ILE A 28 -1.03 2.29 14.83
CA ILE A 28 -1.49 0.90 14.81
C ILE A 28 -2.82 0.85 15.53
N LYS A 29 -3.85 0.43 14.80
CA LYS A 29 -5.15 0.06 15.32
C LYS A 29 -5.24 -1.46 15.31
N VAL A 30 -5.85 -1.98 16.36
CA VAL A 30 -6.00 -3.41 16.59
C VAL A 30 -7.50 -3.68 16.70
N LYS A 31 -8.04 -4.47 15.78
CA LYS A 31 -9.41 -4.96 15.85
C LYS A 31 -9.37 -6.38 16.37
N ARG A 32 -10.09 -6.59 17.46
CA ARG A 32 -10.25 -7.89 18.09
C ARG A 32 -11.36 -8.72 17.43
N PRO A 33 -11.35 -10.05 17.60
CA PRO A 33 -12.53 -10.87 17.37
C PRO A 33 -13.63 -10.52 18.38
N GLN A 34 -14.89 -10.63 17.95
CA GLN A 34 -16.06 -10.30 18.80
C GLN A 34 -16.18 -11.22 20.02
N GLU A 35 -15.76 -12.47 19.88
CA GLU A 35 -15.79 -13.53 20.89
C GLU A 35 -15.01 -13.18 22.18
N TRP A 36 -14.02 -12.28 22.08
CA TRP A 36 -13.18 -11.88 23.21
C TRP A 36 -13.82 -10.81 24.11
N GLY A 37 -15.02 -10.35 23.75
CA GLY A 37 -15.80 -9.38 24.51
C GLY A 37 -15.22 -7.97 24.47
N LEU A 38 -15.94 -7.02 25.09
CA LEU A 38 -15.63 -5.58 24.97
C LEU A 38 -14.33 -5.15 25.65
N LYS A 39 -13.72 -6.00 26.49
CA LYS A 39 -12.52 -5.68 27.26
C LYS A 39 -11.45 -6.79 27.20
N TRP A 40 -11.38 -7.57 26.11
CA TRP A 40 -10.37 -8.63 25.94
C TRP A 40 -10.45 -9.73 27.03
N GLN A 41 -11.63 -9.93 27.60
CA GLN A 41 -11.86 -10.79 28.77
C GLN A 41 -11.59 -12.27 28.47
N ASN A 42 -11.95 -12.72 27.26
CA ASN A 42 -11.77 -14.11 26.84
C ASN A 42 -10.54 -14.31 25.95
N THR A 43 -9.53 -13.45 26.08
CA THR A 43 -8.31 -13.55 25.26
C THR A 43 -7.48 -14.74 25.70
N PRO A 44 -7.18 -15.72 24.81
CA PRO A 44 -6.33 -16.86 25.14
C PRO A 44 -4.94 -16.44 25.65
N PRO A 45 -4.32 -17.16 26.60
CA PRO A 45 -3.01 -16.81 27.14
C PRO A 45 -1.93 -16.63 26.07
N GLN A 46 -1.94 -17.46 25.03
CA GLN A 46 -1.02 -17.36 23.89
C GLN A 46 -1.21 -16.04 23.13
N ALA A 47 -2.46 -15.64 22.88
CA ALA A 47 -2.77 -14.38 22.23
C ALA A 47 -2.40 -13.16 23.09
N GLN A 48 -2.54 -13.26 24.42
CA GLN A 48 -2.07 -12.20 25.33
C GLN A 48 -0.56 -11.98 25.22
N GLU A 49 0.21 -13.06 25.12
CA GLU A 49 1.66 -12.99 24.95
C GLU A 49 2.03 -12.36 23.59
N LEU A 50 1.35 -12.74 22.50
CA LEU A 50 1.56 -12.12 21.18
C LEU A 50 1.23 -10.62 21.21
N LEU A 51 0.13 -10.22 21.85
CA LEU A 51 -0.22 -8.80 22.01
C LEU A 51 0.82 -8.04 22.86
N ARG A 52 1.41 -8.69 23.86
CA ARG A 52 2.52 -8.13 24.66
C ARG A 52 3.75 -7.88 23.80
N GLN A 53 4.12 -8.84 22.95
CA GLN A 53 5.22 -8.69 21.99
C GLN A 53 4.95 -7.58 20.97
N LEU A 54 3.73 -7.51 20.43
CA LEU A 54 3.31 -6.43 19.53
C LEU A 54 3.45 -5.05 20.18
N LYS A 55 3.06 -4.92 21.45
CA LYS A 55 3.21 -3.67 22.20
C LYS A 55 4.68 -3.31 22.43
N ALA A 56 5.53 -4.29 22.73
CA ALA A 56 6.96 -4.07 22.92
C ALA A 56 7.66 -3.64 21.61
N ARG A 57 7.20 -4.15 20.46
CA ARG A 57 7.78 -3.93 19.14
C ARG A 57 6.97 -2.97 18.27
N LYS A 58 6.26 -2.02 18.90
CA LYS A 58 5.31 -1.13 18.24
C LYS A 58 5.89 -0.39 17.03
N VAL A 59 7.13 0.12 17.16
CA VAL A 59 7.79 0.88 16.08
C VAL A 59 8.10 -0.02 14.89
N GLU A 60 8.63 -1.21 15.13
CA GLU A 60 8.93 -2.20 14.09
C GLU A 60 7.66 -2.65 13.36
N ILE A 61 6.60 -2.96 14.11
CA ILE A 61 5.30 -3.34 13.53
C ILE A 61 4.72 -2.21 12.69
N MET A 62 4.84 -0.97 13.13
CA MET A 62 4.35 0.18 12.38
C MET A 62 5.07 0.30 11.03
N ALA A 63 6.39 0.19 11.04
CA ALA A 63 7.20 0.21 9.82
C ALA A 63 6.85 -0.95 8.89
N TYR A 64 6.69 -2.16 9.44
CA TYR A 64 6.29 -3.34 8.69
C TYR A 64 4.91 -3.18 8.03
N LEU A 65 3.89 -2.76 8.78
CA LEU A 65 2.54 -2.55 8.25
C LEU A 65 2.51 -1.45 7.17
N GLN A 66 3.35 -0.43 7.32
CA GLN A 66 3.47 0.66 6.34
C GLN A 66 4.09 0.17 5.03
N GLU A 67 5.12 -0.66 5.12
CA GLU A 67 5.73 -1.32 3.97
C GLU A 67 4.74 -2.26 3.27
N GLN A 68 3.99 -3.07 4.02
CA GLN A 68 2.93 -3.92 3.44
C GLN A 68 1.85 -3.09 2.74
N ALA A 69 1.43 -1.97 3.32
CA ALA A 69 0.45 -1.07 2.72
C ALA A 69 0.95 -0.44 1.41
N ILE A 70 2.22 -0.01 1.37
CA ILE A 70 2.87 0.51 0.16
C ILE A 70 2.95 -0.56 -0.91
N ASN A 71 3.39 -1.78 -0.57
CA ASN A 71 3.48 -2.88 -1.53
C ASN A 71 2.12 -3.25 -2.11
N ALA A 72 1.09 -3.30 -1.26
CA ALA A 72 -0.28 -3.54 -1.70
C ALA A 72 -0.80 -2.42 -2.63
N LEU A 73 -0.49 -1.15 -2.31
CA LEU A 73 -0.82 0.00 -3.15
C LEU A 73 -0.14 -0.10 -4.52
N LEU A 74 1.18 -0.31 -4.57
CA LEU A 74 1.92 -0.40 -5.83
C LEU A 74 1.38 -1.53 -6.72
N LEU A 75 1.11 -2.71 -6.13
CA LEU A 75 0.51 -3.82 -6.86
C LEU A 75 -0.88 -3.47 -7.41
N LYS A 76 -1.72 -2.78 -6.61
CA LYS A 76 -3.03 -2.30 -7.06
C LYS A 76 -2.90 -1.32 -8.22
N THR A 77 -2.01 -0.33 -8.12
CA THR A 77 -1.77 0.67 -9.17
C THR A 77 -1.29 0.01 -10.45
N CYS A 78 -0.33 -0.91 -10.36
CA CYS A 78 0.16 -1.67 -11.52
C CYS A 78 -0.93 -2.53 -12.18
N ARG A 79 -1.91 -3.04 -11.42
CA ARG A 79 -3.06 -3.77 -11.99
C ARG A 79 -4.08 -2.86 -12.67
N GLN A 80 -4.20 -1.62 -12.22
CA GLN A 80 -5.08 -0.62 -12.84
C GLN A 80 -4.48 -0.11 -14.15
N ILE A 81 -3.16 0.08 -14.17
CA ILE A 81 -2.41 0.44 -15.37
C ILE A 81 -2.34 -0.78 -16.30
N LYS A 82 -2.60 -0.58 -17.59
CA LYS A 82 -2.57 -1.65 -18.61
C LYS A 82 -1.36 -1.45 -19.53
N PRO A 83 -0.15 -1.90 -19.12
CA PRO A 83 1.10 -1.56 -19.81
C PRO A 83 1.18 -2.07 -21.25
N TYR A 84 0.51 -3.18 -21.57
CA TYR A 84 0.52 -3.80 -22.90
C TYR A 84 -0.29 -3.06 -23.97
N GLN A 85 -0.93 -1.94 -23.60
CA GLN A 85 -1.75 -1.15 -24.51
C GLN A 85 -0.94 -0.28 -25.49
N PHE A 86 0.36 -0.11 -25.24
CA PHE A 86 1.24 0.68 -26.06
C PHE A 86 2.36 -0.20 -26.64
N THR A 87 2.67 0.00 -27.91
CA THR A 87 3.78 -0.68 -28.59
C THR A 87 5.16 -0.08 -28.23
N LYS A 88 5.16 1.08 -27.58
CA LYS A 88 6.32 1.79 -27.05
C LYS A 88 5.98 2.44 -25.72
N GLU A 89 6.98 2.98 -25.03
CA GLU A 89 6.77 3.65 -23.75
C GLU A 89 5.73 4.79 -23.85
N PRO A 90 4.77 4.87 -22.91
CA PRO A 90 3.68 5.85 -23.00
C PRO A 90 4.17 7.31 -22.98
N LEU A 91 5.19 7.63 -22.19
CA LEU A 91 5.76 8.97 -22.14
C LEU A 91 6.34 9.37 -23.51
N THR A 92 7.06 8.46 -24.15
CA THR A 92 7.60 8.64 -25.51
C THR A 92 6.47 8.82 -26.53
N TRP A 93 5.41 8.01 -26.45
CA TRP A 93 4.25 8.16 -27.33
C TRP A 93 3.60 9.54 -27.18
N ALA A 94 3.42 10.02 -25.94
CA ALA A 94 2.79 11.31 -25.67
C ALA A 94 3.58 12.48 -26.27
N VAL A 95 4.91 12.46 -26.18
CA VAL A 95 5.78 13.49 -26.75
C VAL A 95 5.66 13.53 -28.27
N GLU A 96 5.75 12.38 -28.95
CA GLU A 96 5.69 12.32 -30.42
C GLU A 96 4.34 12.79 -30.99
N HIS A 97 3.25 12.61 -30.26
CA HIS A 97 1.91 13.04 -30.68
C HIS A 97 1.54 14.43 -30.12
N ASN A 98 2.53 15.19 -29.65
CA ASN A 98 2.37 16.54 -29.10
C ASN A 98 1.33 16.62 -27.97
N ARG A 99 1.21 15.57 -27.15
CA ARG A 99 0.31 15.49 -25.99
C ARG A 99 1.03 15.94 -24.72
N GLN A 100 1.52 17.18 -24.74
CA GLN A 100 2.32 17.76 -23.67
C GLN A 100 1.60 17.77 -22.32
N ASP A 101 0.28 18.01 -22.34
CA ASP A 101 -0.60 17.96 -21.18
C ASP A 101 -0.55 16.59 -20.49
N MET A 102 -0.56 15.52 -21.29
CA MET A 102 -0.55 14.14 -20.80
C MET A 102 0.85 13.68 -20.40
N SER A 103 1.89 14.04 -21.14
CA SER A 103 3.27 13.70 -20.77
C SER A 103 3.66 14.35 -19.44
N TYR A 104 3.26 15.60 -19.22
CA TYR A 104 3.51 16.29 -17.95
C TYR A 104 2.75 15.61 -16.80
N ALA A 105 1.47 15.29 -16.99
CA ALA A 105 0.67 14.64 -15.96
C ALA A 105 1.21 13.25 -15.56
N LEU A 106 1.71 12.46 -16.52
CA LEU A 106 2.34 11.17 -16.25
C LEU A 106 3.62 11.34 -15.45
N PHE A 107 4.54 12.20 -15.93
CA PHE A 107 5.82 12.44 -15.28
C PHE A 107 5.63 12.99 -13.86
N GLU A 108 4.77 13.99 -13.69
CA GLU A 108 4.44 14.56 -12.39
C GLU A 108 3.94 13.48 -11.42
N ALA A 109 2.99 12.66 -11.84
CA ALA A 109 2.41 11.64 -10.97
C ALA A 109 3.42 10.55 -10.59
N GLU A 110 4.24 10.11 -11.54
CA GLU A 110 5.25 9.07 -11.31
C GLU A 110 6.35 9.53 -10.36
N VAL A 111 6.92 10.73 -10.58
CA VAL A 111 7.98 11.28 -9.72
C VAL A 111 7.49 11.49 -8.30
N ASN A 112 6.30 12.07 -8.14
CA ASN A 112 5.75 12.33 -6.81
C ASN A 112 5.32 11.03 -6.10
N LEU A 113 4.78 10.04 -6.82
CA LEU A 113 4.51 8.71 -6.26
C LEU A 113 5.80 8.08 -5.72
N ASN A 114 6.88 8.08 -6.52
CA ASN A 114 8.16 7.54 -6.12
C ASN A 114 8.71 8.26 -4.88
N GLY A 115 8.66 9.59 -4.85
CA GLY A 115 9.06 10.39 -3.69
C GLY A 115 8.25 10.05 -2.43
N ALA A 116 6.93 9.96 -2.55
CA ALA A 116 6.05 9.63 -1.43
C ALA A 116 6.27 8.20 -0.90
N VAL A 117 6.52 7.23 -1.79
CA VAL A 117 6.87 5.84 -1.44
C VAL A 117 8.19 5.78 -0.67
N MET A 118 9.23 6.45 -1.18
CA MET A 118 10.54 6.50 -0.50
C MET A 118 10.44 7.17 0.89
N ALA A 119 9.65 8.24 0.99
CA ALA A 119 9.37 8.93 2.25
C ALA A 119 8.35 8.19 3.15
N ARG A 120 7.83 7.04 2.71
CA ARG A 120 6.80 6.21 3.37
C ARG A 120 5.49 6.96 3.67
N ARG A 121 5.13 7.98 2.90
CA ARG A 121 3.91 8.78 3.13
C ARG A 121 2.71 8.13 2.42
N LEU A 122 2.05 7.18 3.08
CA LEU A 122 0.99 6.36 2.45
C LEU A 122 -0.16 7.18 1.86
N GLY A 123 -0.62 8.23 2.55
CA GLY A 123 -1.71 9.08 2.03
C GLY A 123 -1.31 9.83 0.75
N GLU A 124 -0.10 10.39 0.74
CA GLU A 124 0.47 11.08 -0.43
C GLU A 124 0.73 10.11 -1.59
N ALA A 125 1.28 8.93 -1.29
CA ALA A 125 1.50 7.88 -2.29
C ALA A 125 0.16 7.41 -2.90
N THR A 126 -0.90 7.26 -2.09
CA THR A 126 -2.23 6.87 -2.59
C THR A 126 -2.78 7.93 -3.55
N HIS A 127 -2.68 9.21 -3.19
CA HIS A 127 -3.10 10.31 -4.06
C HIS A 127 -2.39 10.28 -5.42
N TRP A 128 -1.06 10.14 -5.43
CA TRP A 128 -0.28 10.14 -6.67
C TRP A 128 -0.44 8.86 -7.49
N ALA A 129 -0.67 7.72 -6.85
CA ALA A 129 -1.03 6.47 -7.52
C ALA A 129 -2.33 6.61 -8.32
N ASP A 130 -3.38 7.19 -7.72
CA ASP A 130 -4.66 7.42 -8.40
C ASP A 130 -4.50 8.41 -9.56
N ARG A 131 -3.69 9.47 -9.38
CA ARG A 131 -3.37 10.40 -10.47
C ARG A 131 -2.60 9.75 -11.61
N LEU A 132 -1.65 8.86 -11.31
CA LEU A 132 -0.88 8.13 -12.30
C LEU A 132 -1.80 7.23 -13.12
N ALA A 133 -2.66 6.45 -12.46
CA ALA A 133 -3.63 5.58 -13.14
C ALA A 133 -4.58 6.39 -14.04
N ALA A 134 -5.06 7.55 -13.56
CA ALA A 134 -5.92 8.43 -14.36
C ALA A 134 -5.20 9.04 -15.57
N ALA A 135 -3.94 9.45 -15.43
CA ALA A 135 -3.14 9.97 -16.53
C ALA A 135 -2.90 8.90 -17.60
N TRP A 136 -2.64 7.65 -17.18
CA TRP A 136 -2.50 6.50 -18.08
C TRP A 136 -3.77 6.23 -18.88
N GLU A 137 -4.94 6.14 -18.23
CA GLU A 137 -6.21 5.89 -18.92
C GLU A 137 -6.56 7.00 -19.91
N ARG A 138 -6.30 8.27 -19.55
CA ARG A 138 -6.48 9.41 -20.48
C ARG A 138 -5.58 9.31 -21.70
N LEU A 139 -4.31 8.95 -21.50
CA LEU A 139 -3.38 8.78 -22.61
C LEU A 139 -3.81 7.64 -23.53
N TYR A 140 -4.26 6.51 -22.96
CA TYR A 140 -4.74 5.37 -23.74
C TYR A 140 -6.01 5.71 -24.54
N ALA A 141 -6.99 6.38 -23.92
CA ALA A 141 -8.18 6.83 -24.63
C ALA A 141 -7.82 7.76 -25.80
N SER A 142 -6.84 8.64 -25.60
CA SER A 142 -6.30 9.52 -26.63
C SER A 142 -5.62 8.75 -27.76
N SER A 143 -4.78 7.75 -27.47
CA SER A 143 -4.07 7.01 -28.51
C SER A 143 -5.01 6.24 -29.43
N ARG A 144 -6.11 5.71 -28.88
CA ARG A 144 -7.17 5.07 -29.67
C ARG A 144 -7.95 6.01 -30.56
N ALA A 145 -8.04 7.30 -30.24
CA ALA A 145 -8.76 8.27 -31.07
C ALA A 145 -7.96 8.73 -32.30
N VAL A 146 -6.64 8.51 -32.29
CA VAL A 146 -5.71 8.89 -33.38
C VAL A 146 -5.36 7.68 -34.27
N SER A 147 -5.75 6.46 -33.86
CA SER A 147 -5.57 5.21 -34.63
C SER A 147 -6.75 4.97 -35.56
#